data_AF-A0A0T6AL22-F1
#
_entry.id   AF-A0A0T6AL22-F1
#
_cell.length_a   1.000
_cell.length_b   1.000
_cell.length_c   1.000
_cell.angle_alpha   90.00
_cell.angle_beta   90.00
_cell.angle_gamma   90.00
#
_symmetry.space_group_name_H-M   'P 1'
#
loop_
_entity.id
_entity.type
_entity.pdbx_description
1 polymer ?
#
loop_
_entity_poly.entity_id
_entity_poly.type
_entity_poly.pdbx_seq_one_letter_code
_entity_poly.pdbx_strand_id
1 'polypeptide(L)'
;MSLSEQEARRRLQSMLAAVAPDVALDAAAVHWVDAPYPGMKYGLRLGQANAVLFLPVADIDGEGWPERLAERLRQAREYLEHFPLARTGR
;
A
#
# COMPACT_ATOMS: atom_id res chain seq x y z
N MET A 1 -6.60 -2.87 -20.18
CA MET A 1 -7.34 -3.64 -19.15
C MET A 1 -7.02 -3.00 -17.82
N SER A 2 -8.01 -2.70 -16.98
CA SER A 2 -7.76 -2.18 -15.62
C SER A 2 -7.31 -3.32 -14.70
N LEU A 3 -6.41 -3.01 -13.78
CA LEU A 3 -6.01 -3.93 -12.71
C LEU A 3 -7.23 -4.23 -11.83
N SER A 4 -7.54 -5.51 -11.56
CA SER A 4 -8.63 -5.84 -10.64
C SER A 4 -8.23 -5.54 -9.19
N GLU A 5 -9.20 -5.21 -8.33
CA GLU A 5 -8.93 -4.99 -6.90
C GLU A 5 -8.32 -6.23 -6.23
N GLN A 6 -8.74 -7.43 -6.64
CA GLN A 6 -8.19 -8.68 -6.12
C GLN A 6 -6.71 -8.83 -6.49
N GLU A 7 -6.36 -8.47 -7.73
CA GLU A 7 -4.96 -8.52 -8.17
C GLU A 7 -4.12 -7.46 -7.46
N ALA A 8 -4.65 -6.25 -7.29
CA ALA A 8 -3.99 -5.20 -6.53
C ALA A 8 -3.74 -5.62 -5.08
N ARG A 9 -4.73 -6.24 -4.41
CA ARG A 9 -4.58 -6.80 -3.07
C ARG A 9 -3.44 -7.82 -3.02
N ARG A 10 -3.41 -8.76 -3.98
CA ARG A 10 -2.35 -9.78 -4.07
C ARG A 10 -0.97 -9.15 -4.17
N ARG A 11 -0.78 -8.20 -5.10
CA ARG A 11 0.51 -7.52 -5.31
C ARG A 11 0.95 -6.71 -4.09
N LEU A 12 0.03 -5.96 -3.48
CA LEU A 12 0.28 -5.21 -2.25
C LEU A 12 0.70 -6.12 -1.10
N GLN A 13 -0.03 -7.21 -0.86
CA GLN A 13 0.29 -8.17 0.20
C GLN A 13 1.65 -8.82 -0.01
N SER A 14 1.92 -9.32 -1.23
CA SER A 14 3.19 -9.97 -1.54
C SER A 14 4.37 -9.00 -1.39
N MET A 15 4.23 -7.75 -1.83
CA MET A 15 5.31 -6.78 -1.73
C MET A 15 5.52 -6.30 -0.28
N LEU A 16 4.44 -6.04 0.47
CA LEU A 16 4.52 -5.70 1.90
C LEU A 16 5.28 -6.77 2.69
N ALA A 17 4.98 -8.06 2.45
CA ALA A 17 5.68 -9.16 3.09
C ALA A 17 7.20 -9.14 2.83
N ALA A 18 7.63 -8.62 1.67
CA ALA A 18 9.05 -8.53 1.31
C ALA A 18 9.75 -7.28 1.87
N VAL A 19 9.10 -6.12 1.89
CA VAL A 19 9.77 -4.84 2.19
C VAL A 19 9.35 -4.16 3.49
N ALA A 20 8.21 -4.55 4.06
CA ALA A 20 7.63 -3.96 5.26
C ALA A 20 6.79 -5.02 6.03
N PRO A 21 7.41 -6.11 6.51
CA PRO A 21 6.69 -7.26 7.09
C PRO A 21 5.94 -6.93 8.39
N ASP A 22 6.25 -5.80 9.03
CA ASP A 22 5.57 -5.27 10.21
C ASP A 22 4.32 -4.43 9.88
N VAL A 23 4.06 -4.16 8.59
CA VAL A 23 2.91 -3.39 8.12
C VAL A 23 1.82 -4.33 7.60
N ALA A 24 0.61 -4.17 8.14
CA ALA A 24 -0.56 -4.92 7.71
C ALA A 24 -1.36 -4.15 6.66
N LEU A 25 -1.80 -4.84 5.59
CA LEU A 25 -2.77 -4.32 4.63
C LEU A 25 -4.19 -4.47 5.18
N ASP A 26 -4.96 -3.40 5.17
CA ASP A 26 -6.42 -3.47 5.30
C ASP A 26 -7.02 -3.84 3.95
N ALA A 27 -7.27 -5.13 3.74
CA ALA A 27 -7.78 -5.66 2.48
C ALA A 27 -9.17 -5.13 2.12
N ALA A 28 -9.97 -4.73 3.12
CA ALA A 28 -11.30 -4.17 2.90
C ALA A 28 -11.23 -2.74 2.36
N ALA A 29 -10.11 -2.03 2.57
CA ALA A 29 -9.88 -0.66 2.13
C ALA A 29 -9.18 -0.56 0.76
N VAL A 30 -8.99 -1.67 0.04
CA VAL A 30 -8.36 -1.68 -1.29
C VAL A 30 -9.42 -1.49 -2.37
N HIS A 31 -9.37 -0.33 -3.02
CA HIS A 31 -10.36 0.10 -4.01
C HIS A 31 -9.73 0.78 -5.23
N TRP A 32 -10.27 0.52 -6.41
CA TRP A 32 -9.90 1.24 -7.62
C TRP A 32 -10.49 2.67 -7.61
N VAL A 33 -9.75 3.63 -8.17
CA VAL A 33 -10.17 5.02 -8.34
C VAL A 33 -9.88 5.44 -9.78
N ASP A 34 -10.91 5.87 -10.50
CA ASP A 34 -10.81 6.22 -11.92
C ASP A 34 -10.31 7.66 -12.18
N ALA A 35 -10.66 8.62 -11.32
CA ALA A 35 -10.43 10.04 -11.54
C ALA A 35 -10.04 10.78 -10.23
N PRO A 36 -9.26 11.88 -10.28
CA PRO A 36 -8.72 12.55 -11.47
C PRO A 36 -7.51 11.84 -12.10
N TYR A 37 -6.92 10.87 -11.40
CA TYR A 37 -5.84 10.03 -11.90
C TYR A 37 -6.14 8.56 -11.58
N PRO A 38 -6.05 7.64 -12.55
CA PRO A 38 -6.36 6.23 -12.31
C PRO A 38 -5.35 5.59 -11.37
N GLY A 39 -5.84 4.85 -10.38
CA GLY A 39 -5.00 4.18 -9.40
C GLY A 39 -5.77 3.42 -8.33
N MET A 40 -5.06 3.10 -7.25
CA MET A 40 -5.57 2.31 -6.13
C MET A 40 -5.55 3.13 -4.85
N LYS A 41 -6.67 3.16 -4.14
CA LYS A 41 -6.74 3.52 -2.73
C LYS A 41 -6.53 2.26 -1.89
N TYR A 42 -5.75 2.33 -0.82
CA TYR A 42 -5.47 1.19 0.04
C TYR A 42 -5.17 1.62 1.47
N GLY A 43 -5.56 0.79 2.45
CA GLY A 43 -5.32 1.04 3.87
C GLY A 43 -4.11 0.25 4.39
N LEU A 44 -3.26 0.89 5.18
CA LEU A 44 -2.15 0.26 5.88
C LEU A 44 -2.23 0.50 7.38
N ARG A 45 -1.66 -0.42 8.15
CA ARG A 45 -1.55 -0.33 9.61
C ARG A 45 -0.17 -0.78 10.10
N LEU A 46 0.38 -0.03 11.04
CA LEU A 46 1.59 -0.37 11.81
C LEU A 46 1.28 -0.16 13.30
N GLY A 47 1.21 -1.25 14.07
CA GLY A 47 0.72 -1.20 15.45
C GLY A 47 -0.72 -0.67 15.51
N GLN A 48 -0.91 0.47 16.20
CA GLN A 48 -2.18 1.19 16.25
C GLN A 48 -2.26 2.38 15.28
N ALA A 49 -1.18 2.71 14.56
CA ALA A 49 -1.20 3.73 13.52
C ALA A 49 -1.78 3.16 12.23
N ASN A 50 -2.67 3.91 11.58
CA ASN A 50 -3.26 3.54 10.31
C ASN A 50 -3.34 4.73 9.35
N ALA A 51 -3.21 4.45 8.06
CA ALA A 51 -3.35 5.45 7.01
C ALA A 51 -4.04 4.85 5.80
N VAL A 52 -4.78 5.70 5.09
CA VAL A 52 -5.32 5.36 3.77
C VAL A 52 -4.54 6.15 2.73
N LEU A 53 -3.91 5.44 1.81
CA LEU A 53 -2.99 5.97 0.82
C LEU A 53 -3.53 5.76 -0.59
N PHE A 54 -2.97 6.50 -1.54
CA PHE A 54 -3.26 6.37 -2.96
C PHE A 54 -1.98 5.96 -3.71
N LEU A 55 -2.13 5.07 -4.68
CA LEU A 55 -1.06 4.57 -5.54
C LEU A 55 -1.48 4.73 -7.00
N PRO A 56 -0.74 5.50 -7.83
CA PRO A 56 -1.02 5.57 -9.26
C PRO A 56 -0.94 4.20 -9.93
N VAL A 57 -1.75 3.94 -10.96
CA VAL A 57 -1.72 2.65 -11.68
C VAL A 57 -0.33 2.29 -12.20
N ALA A 58 0.46 3.28 -12.62
CA ALA A 58 1.82 3.07 -13.10
C ALA A 58 2.75 2.45 -12.03
N ASP A 59 2.50 2.69 -10.76
CA ASP A 59 3.32 2.18 -9.65
C ASP A 59 2.93 0.75 -9.23
N ILE A 60 1.86 0.17 -9.81
CA ILE A 60 1.43 -1.20 -9.51
C ILE A 60 1.27 -2.10 -10.75
N ASP A 61 1.15 -1.53 -11.95
CA ASP A 61 0.95 -2.29 -13.20
C ASP A 61 1.75 -1.72 -14.40
N GLY A 62 2.49 -0.63 -14.23
CA GLY A 62 3.33 -0.03 -15.28
C GLY A 62 4.71 -0.70 -15.44
N GLU A 63 5.48 -0.32 -16.46
CA GLU A 63 6.84 -0.87 -16.68
C GLU A 63 7.77 -0.57 -15.49
N GLY A 64 8.40 -1.58 -14.87
CA GLY A 64 9.20 -1.39 -13.65
C GLY A 64 8.37 -1.10 -12.39
N TRP A 65 7.10 -1.50 -12.38
CA TRP A 65 6.24 -1.38 -11.21
C TRP A 65 6.75 -2.11 -9.95
N PRO A 66 7.43 -3.28 -10.02
CA PRO A 66 7.84 -3.98 -8.79
C PRO A 66 8.76 -3.13 -7.92
N GLU A 67 9.73 -2.45 -8.52
CA GLU A 67 10.68 -1.58 -7.82
C GLU A 67 10.00 -0.32 -7.28
N ARG A 68 9.11 0.28 -8.07
CA ARG A 68 8.33 1.44 -7.62
C ARG A 68 7.39 1.09 -6.48
N LEU A 69 6.67 -0.03 -6.59
CA LEU A 69 5.79 -0.51 -5.52
C LEU A 69 6.57 -0.78 -4.24
N ALA A 70 7.71 -1.46 -4.34
CA ALA A 70 8.60 -1.71 -3.22
C ALA A 70 8.98 -0.40 -2.50
N GLU A 71 9.40 0.60 -3.28
CA GLU A 71 9.78 1.91 -2.75
C GLU A 71 8.61 2.66 -2.11
N ARG A 72 7.44 2.67 -2.75
CA ARG A 72 6.22 3.28 -2.19
C ARG A 72 5.83 2.68 -0.86
N LEU A 73 5.96 1.36 -0.71
CA LEU A 73 5.61 0.67 0.53
C LEU A 73 6.65 0.90 1.64
N ARG A 74 7.94 1.05 1.30
CA ARG A 74 8.96 1.50 2.28
C ARG A 74 8.66 2.90 2.78
N GLN A 75 8.38 3.84 1.87
CA GLN A 75 7.99 5.21 2.21
C GLN A 75 6.72 5.24 3.06
N ALA A 76 5.73 4.41 2.73
CA ALA A 76 4.50 4.30 3.52
C ALA A 76 4.74 3.77 4.93
N ARG A 77 5.63 2.78 5.08
CA ARG A 77 6.08 2.28 6.39
C ARG A 77 6.76 3.40 7.19
N GLU A 78 7.73 4.09 6.60
CA GLU A 78 8.42 5.22 7.24
C GLU A 78 7.42 6.31 7.64
N TYR A 79 6.48 6.66 6.78
CA TYR A 79 5.41 7.60 7.09
C TYR A 79 4.60 7.15 8.31
N LEU A 80 4.21 5.88 8.39
CA LEU A 80 3.49 5.32 9.54
C LEU A 80 4.33 5.37 10.83
N GLU A 81 5.65 5.20 10.77
CA GLU A 81 6.52 5.27 11.95
C GLU A 81 6.54 6.64 12.64
N HIS A 82 6.18 7.71 11.92
CA HIS A 82 6.11 9.06 12.49
C HIS A 82 4.85 9.29 13.33
N PHE A 83 3.88 8.37 13.30
CA PHE A 83 2.70 8.46 14.16
C PHE A 83 3.03 7.98 15.57
N PRO A 84 2.63 8.71 16.64
CA PRO A 84 2.91 8.32 18.02
C PRO A 84 2.45 6.90 18.38
N LEU A 85 1.38 6.43 17.74
CA LEU A 85 0.75 5.13 18.00
C LEU A 85 1.40 3.95 17.24
N ALA A 86 2.41 4.19 16.40
CA ALA A 86 3.02 3.16 15.57
C ALA A 86 3.80 2.11 16.37
N ARG A 87 4.34 2.50 17.53
CA ARG A 87 5.13 1.64 18.43
C ARG A 87 4.32 1.08 19.60
N THR A 88 3.06 1.50 19.73
CA THR A 88 2.17 1.08 20.81
C THR A 88 1.46 -0.20 20.37
N GLY A 89 1.85 -1.35 20.94
CA GLY A 89 1.27 -2.66 20.63
C GLY A 89 2.23 -3.75 20.13
N ARG A 90 3.54 -3.62 20.38
CA ARG A 90 4.44 -4.79 20.42
C ARG A 90 4.34 -5.48 21.76
#